data_AF-A0A139M9N6-F1
#
_entry.id   AF-A0A139M9N6-F1
#
_cell.length_a   1.000
_cell.length_b   1.000
_cell.length_c   1.000
_cell.angle_alpha   90.00
_cell.angle_beta   90.00
_cell.angle_gamma   90.00
#
_symmetry.space_group_name_H-M   'P 1'
#
loop_
_entity.id
_entity.type
_entity.pdbx_description
1 polymer ?
#
loop_
_entity_poly.entity_id
_entity_poly.type
_entity_poly.pdbx_seq_one_letter_code
_entity_poly.pdbx_strand_id
1 'polypeptide(L)'
;MNILRTKHYRLLVGCLLVLLCIYFLNKISFIFWPLISIFTIVFPPILIGGVLYYLVHPIIDKLDNLNISRKISIWSLFVVISLLLIIGIVLIIPIISDNFLDLVTNFPIELKEWMISVETFMEKNQLNQFKEEFDLISDKLSGEILNISKNTFSYLFSFSKSAANVISITFMTIIISPMVLYYLLKDDVKLLLF
;
A
#
# COMPACT_ATOMS: atom_id res chain seq x y z
N MET A 1 11.05 -36.40 -46.75
CA MET A 1 10.10 -35.32 -46.44
C MET A 1 8.85 -35.90 -45.75
N ASN A 2 8.90 -36.20 -44.45
CA ASN A 2 7.71 -36.53 -43.63
C ASN A 2 8.00 -36.52 -42.11
N ILE A 3 8.84 -35.58 -41.66
CA ILE A 3 9.29 -35.52 -40.25
C ILE A 3 8.18 -34.93 -39.34
N LEU A 4 7.18 -34.27 -39.93
CA LEU A 4 6.04 -33.65 -39.22
C LEU A 4 4.92 -34.63 -38.85
N ARG A 5 5.03 -35.92 -39.19
CA ARG A 5 3.92 -36.88 -39.03
C ARG A 5 3.88 -37.56 -37.67
N THR A 6 4.98 -37.60 -36.92
CA THR A 6 5.05 -38.27 -35.61
C THR A 6 4.43 -37.37 -34.51
N LYS A 7 3.54 -37.94 -33.68
CA LYS A 7 2.76 -37.23 -32.64
C LYS A 7 3.64 -36.38 -31.72
N HIS A 8 4.83 -36.89 -31.40
CA HIS A 8 5.80 -36.22 -30.52
C HIS A 8 6.42 -34.97 -31.14
N TYR A 9 6.74 -34.97 -32.44
CA TYR A 9 7.32 -33.81 -33.11
C TYR A 9 6.34 -32.64 -33.18
N ARG A 10 5.06 -32.92 -33.44
CA ARG A 10 3.98 -31.91 -33.42
C ARG A 10 3.79 -31.26 -32.04
N LEU A 11 3.88 -32.06 -30.99
CA LEU A 11 3.84 -31.60 -29.60
C LEU A 11 5.04 -30.72 -29.26
N LEU A 12 6.23 -31.10 -29.71
CA LEU A 12 7.46 -30.36 -29.48
C LEU A 12 7.45 -29.01 -30.23
N VAL A 13 7.03 -28.99 -31.49
CA VAL A 13 6.85 -27.77 -32.27
C VAL A 13 5.76 -26.89 -31.67
N GLY A 14 4.64 -27.46 -31.21
CA GLY A 14 3.57 -26.71 -30.53
C GLY A 14 4.04 -26.07 -29.23
N CYS A 15 4.79 -26.81 -28.41
CA CYS A 15 5.39 -26.28 -27.18
C CYS A 15 6.39 -25.15 -27.48
N LEU A 16 7.24 -25.33 -28.50
CA LEU A 16 8.19 -24.31 -28.97
C LEU A 16 7.47 -23.03 -29.42
N LEU A 17 6.36 -23.16 -30.15
CA LEU A 17 5.52 -22.04 -30.58
C LEU A 17 4.88 -21.31 -29.39
N VAL A 18 4.39 -22.03 -28.38
CA VAL A 18 3.82 -21.43 -27.16
C VAL A 18 4.89 -20.69 -26.37
N LEU A 19 6.07 -21.28 -26.19
CA LEU A 19 7.23 -20.62 -25.56
C LEU A 19 7.63 -19.36 -26.32
N LEU A 20 7.63 -19.40 -27.65
CA LEU A 20 7.93 -18.25 -28.50
C LEU A 20 6.86 -17.16 -28.36
N CYS A 21 5.57 -17.52 -28.33
CA CYS A 21 4.48 -16.57 -28.06
C CYS A 21 4.61 -15.93 -26.68
N ILE A 22 4.91 -16.69 -25.63
CA ILE A 22 5.14 -16.17 -24.27
C ILE A 22 6.34 -15.22 -24.27
N TYR A 23 7.42 -15.55 -24.99
CA TYR A 23 8.59 -14.70 -25.13
C TYR A 23 8.26 -13.34 -25.79
N PHE A 24 7.49 -13.36 -26.89
CA PHE A 24 7.03 -12.13 -27.54
C PHE A 24 6.03 -11.35 -26.68
N LEU A 25 5.11 -12.02 -25.97
CA LEU A 25 4.22 -11.37 -25.02
C LEU A 25 5.00 -10.64 -23.92
N ASN A 26 6.05 -11.27 -23.40
CA ASN A 26 6.89 -10.65 -22.37
C ASN A 26 7.62 -9.40 -22.91
N LYS A 27 8.05 -9.42 -24.19
CA LYS A 27 8.63 -8.24 -24.86
C LYS A 27 7.62 -7.13 -25.14
N ILE A 28 6.37 -7.47 -25.43
CA ILE A 28 5.28 -6.51 -25.71
C ILE A 28 4.56 -6.08 -24.43
N SER A 29 4.84 -6.72 -23.29
CA SER A 29 4.24 -6.44 -21.97
C SER A 29 4.30 -4.97 -21.55
N PHE A 30 5.27 -4.22 -22.07
CA PHE A 30 5.40 -2.77 -21.91
C PHE A 30 4.12 -2.00 -22.30
N ILE A 31 3.36 -2.46 -23.30
CA ILE A 31 2.09 -1.84 -23.72
C ILE A 31 0.93 -2.20 -22.80
N PHE A 32 0.95 -3.37 -22.15
CA PHE A 32 -0.09 -3.79 -21.22
C PHE A 32 0.04 -3.12 -19.84
N TRP A 33 1.27 -2.79 -19.43
CA TRP A 33 1.57 -2.08 -18.19
C TRP A 33 0.73 -0.80 -17.95
N PRO A 34 0.67 0.16 -18.89
CA PRO A 34 -0.14 1.38 -18.70
C PRO A 34 -1.64 1.09 -18.64
N LEU A 35 -2.15 0.14 -19.44
CA LEU A 35 -3.56 -0.28 -19.41
C LEU A 35 -3.96 -0.82 -18.03
N ILE A 36 -3.16 -1.74 -17.48
CA ILE A 36 -3.41 -2.34 -16.17
C ILE A 36 -3.27 -1.30 -15.05
N SER A 37 -2.33 -0.36 -15.17
CA SER A 37 -2.13 0.71 -14.19
C SER A 37 -3.35 1.63 -14.11
N ILE A 38 -3.91 2.05 -15.24
CA ILE A 38 -5.13 2.87 -15.27
C ILE A 38 -6.29 2.11 -14.62
N PHE A 39 -6.46 0.83 -14.96
CA PHE A 39 -7.51 0.00 -14.37
C PHE A 39 -7.33 -0.11 -12.85
N THR A 40 -6.11 -0.35 -12.36
CA THR A 40 -5.83 -0.43 -10.92
C THR A 40 -6.13 0.87 -10.17
N ILE A 41 -5.99 2.03 -10.81
CA ILE A 41 -6.25 3.34 -10.21
C ILE A 41 -7.76 3.69 -10.22
N VAL A 42 -8.45 3.39 -11.32
CA VAL A 42 -9.85 3.82 -11.54
C VAL A 42 -10.87 2.79 -11.05
N PHE A 43 -10.50 1.51 -11.03
CA PHE A 43 -11.42 0.43 -10.66
C PHE A 43 -11.84 0.43 -9.19
N PRO A 44 -10.95 0.67 -8.20
CA PRO A 44 -11.34 0.71 -6.78
C PRO A 44 -12.47 1.71 -6.45
N PRO A 45 -12.44 2.99 -6.85
CA PRO A 45 -13.55 3.91 -6.55
C PRO A 45 -14.86 3.55 -7.25
N ILE A 46 -14.79 2.90 -8.43
CA ILE A 46 -15.98 2.40 -9.12
C ILE A 46 -16.60 1.23 -8.37
N LEU A 47 -15.78 0.27 -7.92
CA LEU A 47 -16.24 -0.88 -7.14
C LEU A 47 -16.89 -0.43 -5.83
N ILE A 48 -16.20 0.42 -5.06
CA ILE A 48 -16.71 0.92 -3.78
C ILE A 48 -17.96 1.76 -4.01
N GLY A 49 -17.96 2.66 -4.99
CA GLY A 49 -19.13 3.45 -5.37
C GLY A 49 -20.33 2.57 -5.75
N GLY A 50 -20.12 1.49 -6.50
CA GLY A 50 -21.16 0.53 -6.87
C GLY A 50 -21.72 -0.27 -5.70
N VAL A 51 -20.85 -0.73 -4.78
CA VAL A 51 -21.29 -1.42 -3.55
C VAL A 51 -22.08 -0.48 -2.65
N LEU A 52 -21.58 0.75 -2.42
CA LEU A 52 -22.28 1.77 -1.65
C LEU A 52 -23.63 2.12 -2.28
N TYR A 53 -23.67 2.23 -3.61
CA TYR A 53 -24.88 2.48 -4.36
C TYR A 53 -25.95 1.43 -4.05
N TYR A 54 -25.60 0.14 -4.12
CA TYR A 54 -26.53 -0.94 -3.83
C TYR A 54 -27.03 -0.93 -2.39
N LEU A 55 -26.15 -0.61 -1.42
CA LEU A 55 -26.52 -0.51 -0.02
C LEU A 55 -27.42 0.68 0.29
N VAL A 56 -27.22 1.80 -0.40
CA VAL A 56 -27.89 3.06 -0.09
C VAL A 56 -29.20 3.24 -0.85
N HIS A 57 -29.32 2.67 -2.07
CA HIS A 57 -30.56 2.69 -2.84
C HIS A 57 -31.83 2.36 -2.00
N PRO A 58 -31.88 1.25 -1.21
CA PRO A 58 -33.06 0.95 -0.38
C PRO A 58 -33.28 1.93 0.77
N ILE A 59 -32.24 2.63 1.23
CA ILE A 59 -32.36 3.66 2.26
C ILE A 59 -33.01 4.92 1.66
N ILE A 60 -32.59 5.29 0.43
CA ILE A 60 -33.15 6.44 -0.28
C ILE A 60 -34.63 6.21 -0.60
N ASP A 61 -35.01 5.02 -1.07
CA ASP A 61 -36.43 4.70 -1.35
C ASP A 61 -37.30 4.79 -0.09
N LYS A 62 -36.77 4.35 1.06
CA LYS A 62 -37.46 4.50 2.36
C LYS A 62 -37.60 5.96 2.78
N LEU A 63 -36.62 6.81 2.46
CA LEU A 63 -36.68 8.26 2.74
C LEU A 63 -37.63 8.99 1.78
N ASP A 64 -37.69 8.59 0.50
CA ASP A 64 -38.67 9.12 -0.46
C ASP A 64 -40.11 8.81 0.00
N ASN A 65 -40.35 7.63 0.58
CA ASN A 65 -41.64 7.28 1.21
C ASN A 65 -42.01 8.16 2.42
N LEU A 66 -41.05 8.85 3.02
CA LEU A 66 -41.24 9.82 4.10
C LEU A 66 -41.40 11.26 3.58
N ASN A 67 -41.68 11.43 2.27
CA ASN A 67 -41.78 12.72 1.56
C ASN A 67 -40.48 13.56 1.56
N ILE A 68 -39.32 12.95 1.81
CA ILE A 68 -38.03 13.64 1.69
C ILE A 68 -37.62 13.62 0.22
N SER A 69 -37.44 14.79 -0.40
CA SER A 69 -37.05 14.81 -1.82
C SER A 69 -35.72 14.07 -2.04
N ARG A 70 -35.68 13.15 -3.02
CA ARG A 70 -34.49 12.42 -3.47
C ARG A 70 -33.20 13.24 -3.52
N LYS A 71 -33.28 14.53 -3.91
CA LYS A 71 -32.13 15.45 -3.93
C LYS A 71 -31.53 15.69 -2.53
N ILE A 72 -32.37 15.84 -1.51
CA ILE A 72 -31.96 16.08 -0.12
C ILE A 72 -31.35 14.81 0.48
N SER A 73 -31.93 13.64 0.20
CA SER A 73 -31.37 12.34 0.64
C SER A 73 -29.97 12.10 0.08
N ILE A 74 -29.76 12.40 -1.21
CA ILE A 74 -28.43 12.29 -1.85
C ILE A 74 -27.42 13.28 -1.22
N TRP A 75 -27.83 14.52 -0.96
CA TRP A 75 -26.95 15.53 -0.34
C TRP A 75 -26.58 15.17 1.10
N SER A 76 -27.54 14.73 1.90
CA SER A 76 -27.32 14.29 3.28
C SER A 76 -26.35 13.11 3.35
N LEU A 77 -26.51 12.15 2.44
CA LEU A 77 -25.60 11.02 2.31
C LEU A 77 -24.16 11.46 1.99
N PHE A 78 -23.99 12.40 1.07
CA PHE A 78 -22.67 12.92 0.71
C PHE A 78 -21.96 13.54 1.91
N VAL A 79 -22.70 14.25 2.76
CA VAL A 79 -22.19 14.83 4.01
C VAL A 79 -21.78 13.75 5.00
N VAL A 80 -22.62 12.73 5.22
CA VAL A 80 -22.32 11.63 6.16
C VAL A 80 -21.09 10.83 5.71
N ILE A 81 -21.02 10.48 4.42
CA ILE A 81 -19.88 9.74 3.87
C ILE A 81 -18.61 10.58 3.96
N SER A 82 -18.64 11.86 3.57
CA SER A 82 -17.48 12.74 3.65
C SER A 82 -16.96 12.90 5.09
N LEU A 83 -17.86 13.04 6.06
CA LEU A 83 -17.51 13.12 7.48
C LEU A 83 -16.81 11.84 7.97
N LEU A 84 -17.37 10.67 7.63
CA LEU A 84 -16.83 9.37 8.04
C LEU A 84 -15.44 9.12 7.44
N LEU A 85 -15.24 9.56 6.20
CA LEU A 85 -13.95 9.49 5.51
C LEU A 85 -12.88 10.36 6.18
N ILE A 86 -13.20 11.61 6.51
CA ILE A 86 -12.28 12.53 7.19
C ILE A 86 -11.83 11.93 8.54
N ILE A 87 -12.77 11.37 9.31
CA ILE A 87 -12.48 10.73 10.59
C ILE A 87 -11.54 9.52 10.40
N GLY A 88 -11.83 8.65 9.43
CA GLY A 88 -11.00 7.47 9.16
C GLY A 88 -9.56 7.83 8.78
N ILE A 89 -9.38 8.87 7.97
CA ILE A 89 -8.07 9.39 7.57
C ILE A 89 -7.25 9.86 8.78
N VAL A 90 -7.85 10.67 9.66
CA VAL A 90 -7.16 11.27 10.81
C VAL A 90 -6.69 10.19 11.80
N LEU A 91 -7.44 9.08 11.91
CA LEU A 91 -7.09 7.97 12.80
C LEU A 91 -5.97 7.07 12.25
N ILE A 92 -5.89 6.89 10.93
CA ILE A 92 -4.94 5.95 10.29
C ILE A 92 -3.50 6.48 10.25
N ILE A 93 -3.33 7.79 10.07
CA ILE A 93 -2.00 8.44 9.94
C ILE A 93 -1.09 8.23 11.18
N PRO A 94 -1.53 8.50 12.43
CA PRO A 94 -0.66 8.41 13.60
C PRO A 94 -0.28 6.98 13.99
N ILE A 95 -1.10 5.98 13.67
CA ILE A 95 -0.89 4.58 14.07
C ILE A 95 0.41 4.00 13.47
N ILE A 96 0.80 4.46 12.28
CA ILE A 96 1.90 3.87 11.49
C ILE A 96 3.25 4.53 11.79
N SER A 97 3.26 5.81 12.15
CA SER A 97 4.50 6.62 12.14
C SER A 97 5.16 6.69 13.52
N ASP A 98 4.39 7.01 14.56
CA ASP A 98 4.98 7.44 15.83
C ASP A 98 5.55 6.26 16.64
N ASN A 99 4.96 5.06 16.51
CA ASN A 99 5.35 3.91 17.34
C ASN A 99 6.65 3.21 16.90
N PHE A 100 7.01 3.28 15.61
CA PHE A 100 8.19 2.57 15.08
C PHE A 100 9.38 3.48 14.86
N LEU A 101 9.17 4.76 14.57
CA LEU A 101 10.26 5.72 14.38
C LEU A 101 11.03 5.95 15.68
N ASP A 102 10.34 6.09 16.82
CA ASP A 102 10.97 6.33 18.12
C ASP A 102 11.87 5.19 18.58
N LEU A 103 11.54 3.93 18.24
CA LEU A 103 12.40 2.79 18.57
C LEU A 103 13.67 2.76 17.73
N VAL A 104 13.58 3.09 16.43
CA VAL A 104 14.71 3.03 15.50
C VAL A 104 15.66 4.23 15.68
N THR A 105 15.14 5.38 16.09
CA THR A 105 15.94 6.59 16.35
C THR A 105 16.64 6.55 17.71
N ASN A 106 15.96 6.09 18.77
CA ASN A 106 16.49 6.18 20.14
C ASN A 106 17.37 4.99 20.55
N PHE A 107 17.11 3.79 20.03
CA PHE A 107 17.89 2.58 20.34
C PHE A 107 19.42 2.72 20.14
N PRO A 108 19.94 3.27 19.02
CA PRO A 108 21.39 3.43 18.85
C PRO A 108 21.99 4.48 19.80
N ILE A 109 21.21 5.46 20.24
CA ILE A 109 21.65 6.51 21.17
C ILE A 109 21.83 5.91 22.57
N GLU A 110 20.82 5.18 23.04
CA GLU A 110 20.85 4.51 24.36
C GLU A 110 21.98 3.46 24.44
N LEU A 111 22.20 2.69 23.36
CA LEU A 111 23.31 1.74 23.32
C LEU A 111 24.68 2.41 23.37
N LYS A 112 24.85 3.54 22.68
CA LYS A 112 26.12 4.29 22.70
C LYS A 112 26.43 4.82 24.09
N GLU A 113 25.44 5.35 24.79
CA GLU A 113 25.59 5.81 26.18
C GLU A 113 25.94 4.68 27.14
N TRP A 114 25.35 3.50 26.93
CA TRP A 114 25.69 2.30 27.69
C TRP A 114 27.14 1.85 27.46
N MET A 115 27.60 1.84 26.20
CA MET A 115 28.98 1.47 25.86
C MET A 115 30.01 2.41 26.50
N ILE A 116 29.75 3.72 26.48
CA ILE A 116 30.59 4.73 27.15
C ILE A 116 30.59 4.53 28.67
N SER A 117 29.44 4.16 29.26
CA SER A 117 29.33 3.88 30.69
C SER A 117 30.11 2.62 31.11
N VAL A 118 30.15 1.60 30.25
CA VAL A 118 30.94 0.38 30.48
C VAL A 118 32.43 0.68 30.34
N GLU A 119 32.83 1.46 29.32
CA GLU A 119 34.23 1.88 29.12
C GLU A 119 34.75 2.65 30.34
N THR A 120 34.01 3.67 30.79
CA THR A 120 34.37 4.46 31.98
C THR A 120 34.42 3.64 33.28
N PHE A 121 33.58 2.60 33.41
CA PHE A 121 33.65 1.67 34.53
C PHE A 121 34.90 0.78 34.48
N MET A 122 35.30 0.31 33.29
CA MET A 122 36.51 -0.49 33.13
C MET A 122 37.78 0.31 33.41
N GLU A 123 37.84 1.57 32.97
CA GLU A 123 38.96 2.48 33.25
C GLU A 123 39.13 2.75 34.74
N LYS A 124 38.02 2.96 35.46
CA LYS A 124 38.05 3.23 36.90
C LYS A 124 38.52 2.04 37.73
N ASN A 125 38.26 0.82 37.28
CA ASN A 125 38.62 -0.43 38.00
C ASN A 125 39.94 -1.05 37.53
N GLN A 126 40.73 -0.35 36.71
CA GLN A 126 42.02 -0.83 36.17
C GLN A 126 41.93 -2.15 35.39
N LEU A 127 40.80 -2.39 34.71
CA LEU A 127 40.56 -3.60 33.90
C LEU A 127 41.20 -3.51 32.50
N ASN A 128 42.38 -2.88 32.39
CA ASN A 128 43.02 -2.56 31.11
C ASN A 128 43.31 -3.79 30.23
N GLN A 129 43.45 -4.96 30.85
CA GLN A 129 43.64 -6.24 30.14
C GLN A 129 42.44 -6.65 29.25
N PHE A 130 41.25 -6.12 29.51
CA PHE A 130 40.04 -6.39 28.72
C PHE A 130 39.65 -5.23 27.80
N LYS A 131 40.38 -4.11 27.85
CA LYS A 131 40.05 -2.89 27.10
C LYS A 131 40.19 -3.08 25.58
N GLU A 132 41.29 -3.69 25.13
CA GLU A 132 41.51 -3.99 23.71
C GLU A 132 40.42 -4.90 23.13
N GLU A 133 40.00 -5.92 23.88
CA GLU A 133 38.96 -6.85 23.45
C GLU A 133 37.58 -6.16 23.42
N PHE A 134 37.31 -5.29 24.40
CA PHE A 134 36.10 -4.49 24.45
C PHE A 134 36.03 -3.46 23.31
N ASP A 135 37.12 -2.76 22.99
CA ASP A 135 37.19 -1.78 21.90
C ASP A 135 36.91 -2.45 20.54
N LEU A 136 37.49 -3.64 20.30
CA LEU A 136 37.23 -4.41 19.08
C LEU A 136 35.77 -4.87 18.96
N ILE A 137 35.14 -5.23 20.08
CA ILE A 137 33.70 -5.59 20.12
C ILE A 137 32.85 -4.34 19.91
N SER A 138 33.20 -3.24 20.57
CA SER A 138 32.53 -1.94 20.51
C SER A 138 32.50 -1.38 19.08
N ASP A 139 33.63 -1.43 18.38
CA ASP A 139 33.74 -0.95 17.00
C ASP A 139 32.92 -1.82 16.03
N LYS A 140 32.96 -3.15 16.20
CA LYS A 140 32.14 -4.08 15.40
C LYS A 140 30.66 -3.86 15.65
N LEU A 141 30.26 -3.75 16.92
CA LEU A 141 28.88 -3.51 17.32
C LEU A 141 28.37 -2.17 16.77
N SER A 142 29.17 -1.11 16.87
CA SER A 142 28.86 0.21 16.33
C SER A 142 28.68 0.17 14.81
N GLY A 143 29.57 -0.53 14.10
CA GLY A 143 29.46 -0.73 12.64
C GLY A 143 28.21 -1.52 12.23
N GLU A 144 27.88 -2.59 12.95
CA GLU A 144 26.66 -3.37 12.72
C GLU A 144 25.39 -2.59 13.04
N ILE A 145 25.35 -1.87 14.18
CA ILE A 145 24.22 -1.01 14.57
C ILE A 145 24.00 0.09 13.52
N LEU A 146 25.07 0.73 13.03
CA LEU A 146 24.98 1.74 11.97
C LEU A 146 24.42 1.14 10.67
N ASN A 147 24.83 -0.07 10.30
CA ASN A 147 24.33 -0.76 9.12
C ASN A 147 22.86 -1.19 9.28
N ILE A 148 22.48 -1.74 10.43
CA ILE A 148 21.10 -2.11 10.77
C ILE A 148 20.21 -0.86 10.77
N SER A 149 20.67 0.24 11.37
CA SER A 149 19.95 1.50 11.39
C SER A 149 19.77 2.06 9.98
N LYS A 150 20.83 2.15 9.17
CA LYS A 150 20.74 2.59 7.76
C LYS A 150 19.80 1.73 6.93
N ASN A 151 19.89 0.41 7.06
CA ASN A 151 19.02 -0.51 6.35
C ASN A 151 17.58 -0.33 6.80
N THR A 152 17.33 -0.24 8.11
CA THR A 152 16.00 -0.03 8.68
C THR A 152 15.41 1.30 8.23
N PHE A 153 16.15 2.41 8.26
CA PHE A 153 15.72 3.70 7.72
C PHE A 153 15.44 3.64 6.22
N SER A 154 16.27 2.93 5.44
CA SER A 154 16.03 2.73 4.01
C SER A 154 14.76 1.92 3.74
N TYR A 155 14.54 0.85 4.51
CA TYR A 155 13.30 0.08 4.47
C TYR A 155 12.11 0.94 4.88
N LEU A 156 12.16 1.65 6.00
CA LEU A 156 11.10 2.55 6.45
C LEU A 156 10.80 3.65 5.42
N PHE A 157 11.82 4.19 4.75
CA PHE A 157 11.62 5.19 3.70
C PHE A 157 11.02 4.59 2.43
N SER A 158 11.40 3.36 2.08
CA SER A 158 10.84 2.62 0.94
C SER A 158 9.41 2.16 1.23
N PHE A 159 9.15 1.69 2.44
CA PHE A 159 7.82 1.41 2.98
C PHE A 159 7.00 2.68 3.06
N SER A 160 7.54 3.81 3.49
CA SER A 160 6.86 5.11 3.50
C SER A 160 6.52 5.57 2.08
N LYS A 161 7.39 5.37 1.09
CA LYS A 161 7.08 5.66 -0.32
C LYS A 161 6.01 4.73 -0.90
N SER A 162 6.11 3.44 -0.62
CA SER A 162 5.11 2.45 -1.06
C SER A 162 3.77 2.67 -0.37
N ALA A 163 3.80 2.90 0.93
CA ALA A 163 2.64 3.27 1.74
C ALA A 163 2.09 4.59 1.25
N ALA A 164 2.90 5.62 0.99
CA ALA A 164 2.45 6.90 0.44
C ALA A 164 1.74 6.69 -0.90
N ASN A 165 2.21 5.80 -1.77
CA ASN A 165 1.52 5.50 -3.02
C ASN A 165 0.16 4.80 -2.77
N VAL A 166 0.11 3.78 -1.91
CA VAL A 166 -1.15 3.10 -1.52
C VAL A 166 -2.11 4.05 -0.82
N ILE A 167 -1.59 4.89 0.06
CA ILE A 167 -2.28 5.92 0.82
C ILE A 167 -2.84 6.94 -0.17
N SER A 168 -2.05 7.46 -1.12
CA SER A 168 -2.52 8.37 -2.17
C SER A 168 -3.62 7.75 -3.03
N ILE A 169 -3.48 6.49 -3.46
CA ILE A 169 -4.52 5.77 -4.21
C ILE A 169 -5.78 5.61 -3.35
N THR A 170 -5.63 5.29 -2.07
CA THR A 170 -6.74 5.12 -1.11
C THR A 170 -7.42 6.45 -0.85
N PHE A 171 -6.69 7.54 -0.64
CA PHE A 171 -7.19 8.90 -0.50
C PHE A 171 -7.96 9.34 -1.74
N MET A 172 -7.39 9.14 -2.93
CA MET A 172 -8.06 9.44 -4.19
C MET A 172 -9.34 8.61 -4.32
N THR A 173 -9.29 7.33 -3.99
CA THR A 173 -10.46 6.44 -4.00
C THR A 173 -11.55 6.94 -3.04
N ILE A 174 -11.16 7.35 -1.83
CA ILE A 174 -12.02 7.90 -0.79
C ILE A 174 -12.70 9.19 -1.26
N ILE A 175 -12.01 10.07 -1.98
CA ILE A 175 -12.55 11.34 -2.49
C ILE A 175 -13.42 11.13 -3.73
N ILE A 176 -13.00 10.23 -4.63
CA ILE A 176 -13.66 9.98 -5.91
C ILE A 176 -14.89 9.08 -5.76
N SER A 177 -14.86 8.09 -4.86
CA SER A 177 -15.96 7.14 -4.65
C SER A 177 -17.30 7.83 -4.33
N PRO A 178 -17.39 8.84 -3.44
CA PRO A 178 -18.63 9.60 -3.23
C PRO A 178 -19.13 10.29 -4.50
N MET A 179 -18.24 10.84 -5.32
CA MET A 179 -18.62 11.41 -6.62
C MET A 179 -19.17 10.35 -7.57
N VAL A 180 -18.53 9.18 -7.66
CA VAL A 180 -19.03 8.06 -8.47
C VAL A 180 -20.41 7.62 -7.97
N LEU A 181 -20.56 7.44 -6.66
CA LEU A 181 -21.83 7.12 -6.01
C LEU A 181 -22.92 8.16 -6.32
N TYR A 182 -22.60 9.45 -6.27
CA TYR A 182 -23.54 10.52 -6.64
C TYR A 182 -24.01 10.38 -8.09
N TYR A 183 -23.08 10.15 -9.03
CA TYR A 183 -23.42 9.95 -10.43
C TYR A 183 -24.30 8.71 -10.62
N LEU A 184 -23.96 7.58 -9.99
CA LEU A 184 -24.76 6.35 -10.04
C LEU A 184 -26.18 6.59 -9.51
N LEU A 185 -26.32 7.19 -8.32
CA LEU A 185 -27.62 7.48 -7.70
C LEU A 185 -28.48 8.48 -8.50
N LYS A 186 -27.83 9.39 -9.22
CA LYS A 186 -28.49 10.41 -10.06
C LYS A 186 -28.92 9.84 -11.41
N ASP A 187 -28.05 9.08 -12.07
CA ASP A 187 -28.25 8.59 -13.44
C ASP A 187 -29.05 7.29 -13.52
N ASP A 188 -29.23 6.60 -12.40
CA ASP A 188 -30.20 5.52 -12.22
C ASP A 188 -31.60 5.81 -12.77
N VAL A 189 -32.03 7.08 -12.68
CA VAL A 189 -33.34 7.52 -13.18
C VAL A 189 -33.43 7.41 -14.71
N LYS A 190 -32.31 7.29 -15.41
CA LYS A 190 -32.25 7.24 -16.89
C LYS A 190 -31.83 5.88 -17.45
N LEU A 191 -31.16 5.02 -16.68
CA LEU A 191 -30.74 3.70 -17.16
C LEU A 191 -31.87 2.66 -17.20
N LEU A 192 -32.95 2.86 -16.45
CA LEU A 192 -34.16 2.01 -16.49
C LEU A 192 -35.15 2.38 -17.62
N LEU A 193 -34.83 3.37 -18.45
CA LEU A 193 -35.69 3.87 -19.54
C LEU A 193 -35.26 3.37 -20.94
N PHE A 194 -34.43 2.34 -21.01
CA PHE A 194 -34.14 1.58 -22.25
C PHE A 194 -34.47 0.11 -22.07
#